data_AF-A0A1J5EF31-F1
#
_entry.id   AF-A0A1J5EF31-F1
#
_cell.length_a   1.000
_cell.length_b   1.000
_cell.length_c   1.000
_cell.angle_alpha   90.00
_cell.angle_beta   90.00
_cell.angle_gamma   90.00
#
_symmetry.space_group_name_H-M   'P 1'
#
loop_
_entity.id
_entity.type
_entity.pdbx_description
1 polymer ?
#
loop_
_entity_poly.entity_id
_entity_poly.type
_entity_poly.pdbx_seq_one_letter_code
_entity_poly.pdbx_strand_id
1 'polypeptide(L)'
;MRYLSIRHRLLLGTELARSVPALASVFLVALCLSGCGPGAIPEPTAADQARASERWPEVTLADLTAGRTLYVQKCSGCHSLYPPSFRAAEAWVPVVDKMASKFALEADQKETIARYLVVMSTHDAPLARPAD
;
A
#
# COMPACT_ATOMS: atom_id res chain seq x y z
N MET A 1 88.44 -23.18 0.24
CA MET A 1 88.12 -24.26 1.19
C MET A 1 86.75 -23.97 1.83
N ARG A 2 85.88 -24.99 1.86
CA ARG A 2 84.62 -25.15 2.63
C ARG A 2 83.36 -24.44 2.10
N TYR A 3 82.52 -25.15 1.33
CA TYR A 3 81.41 -26.07 1.73
C TYR A 3 80.10 -25.28 1.92
N LEU A 4 79.20 -25.22 0.93
CA LEU A 4 78.11 -26.16 0.56
C LEU A 4 76.91 -26.19 1.53
N SER A 5 75.71 -26.36 0.95
CA SER A 5 74.38 -26.64 1.53
C SER A 5 73.47 -25.41 1.67
N ILE A 6 72.56 -25.14 0.72
CA ILE A 6 71.24 -25.79 0.49
C ILE A 6 70.30 -25.68 1.69
N ARG A 7 69.24 -24.87 1.53
CA ARG A 7 67.82 -25.05 1.97
C ARG A 7 66.98 -24.05 1.16
N HIS A 8 66.40 -24.38 0.01
CA HIS A 8 65.17 -25.14 -0.26
C HIS A 8 63.95 -24.76 0.61
N ARG A 9 62.96 -24.15 -0.07
CA ARG A 9 61.55 -23.94 0.30
C ARG A 9 61.25 -23.16 1.58
N LEU A 10 60.52 -22.07 1.44
CA LEU A 10 59.24 -21.82 2.12
C LEU A 10 58.62 -20.56 1.49
N LEU A 11 57.54 -20.77 0.73
CA LEU A 11 56.21 -20.19 0.94
C LEU A 11 55.99 -18.95 0.06
N LEU A 12 55.31 -19.08 -1.09
CA LEU A 12 53.85 -19.13 -1.20
C LEU A 12 53.18 -17.92 -0.52
N GLY A 13 52.73 -16.98 -1.36
CA GLY A 13 51.47 -16.27 -1.15
C GLY A 13 51.51 -15.05 -0.23
N THR A 14 51.81 -13.88 -0.79
CA THR A 14 51.39 -12.58 -0.24
C THR A 14 50.60 -11.78 -1.27
N GLU A 15 49.59 -12.39 -1.89
CA GLU A 15 48.72 -11.71 -2.87
C GLU A 15 47.23 -11.85 -2.46
N LEU A 16 46.93 -11.68 -1.17
CA LEU A 16 45.56 -11.77 -0.65
C LEU A 16 45.22 -10.63 0.33
N ALA A 17 45.86 -9.47 0.19
CA ALA A 17 45.70 -8.35 1.12
C ALA A 17 45.11 -7.07 0.48
N ARG A 18 44.29 -7.17 -0.58
CA ARG A 18 43.82 -5.98 -1.32
C ARG A 18 42.35 -5.90 -1.72
N SER A 19 41.44 -6.70 -1.20
CA SER A 19 40.05 -6.65 -1.72
C SER A 19 38.94 -6.98 -0.71
N VAL A 20 38.95 -6.37 0.48
CA VAL A 20 37.86 -6.61 1.47
C VAL A 20 37.04 -5.38 1.92
N PRO A 21 37.41 -4.08 1.77
CA PRO A 21 36.57 -3.04 2.36
C PRO A 21 35.48 -2.46 1.44
N ALA A 22 35.31 -2.94 0.20
CA ALA A 22 34.30 -2.39 -0.73
C ALA A 22 32.96 -3.15 -0.72
N LEU A 23 32.97 -4.45 -0.40
CA LEU A 23 31.76 -5.28 -0.41
C LEU A 23 30.89 -5.10 0.84
N ALA A 24 31.50 -4.73 1.98
CA ALA A 24 30.78 -4.54 3.24
C ALA A 24 29.86 -3.31 3.25
N SER A 25 30.17 -2.25 2.48
CA SER A 25 29.35 -1.04 2.41
C SER A 25 28.12 -1.16 1.49
N VAL A 26 28.11 -2.08 0.53
CA VAL A 26 26.97 -2.27 -0.38
C VAL A 26 25.81 -3.00 0.33
N PHE A 27 26.12 -3.89 1.28
CA PHE A 27 25.10 -4.65 2.01
C PHE A 27 24.27 -3.82 2.99
N LEU A 28 24.80 -2.70 3.50
CA LEU A 28 24.11 -1.88 4.50
C LEU A 28 23.04 -0.95 3.89
N VAL A 29 23.13 -0.63 2.59
CA VAL A 29 22.15 0.23 1.88
C VAL A 29 20.96 -0.58 1.38
N ALA A 30 21.13 -1.88 1.14
CA ALA A 30 20.08 -2.75 0.61
C ALA A 30 18.98 -3.11 1.64
N LEU A 31 19.22 -2.90 2.94
CA LEU A 31 18.28 -3.30 4.01
C LEU A 31 17.18 -2.28 4.32
N CYS A 32 17.19 -1.10 3.71
CA CYS A 32 16.23 -0.02 4.03
C CYS A 32 14.93 -0.05 3.19
N LEU A 33 14.74 -1.04 2.31
CA LEU A 33 13.60 -1.09 1.38
C LEU A 33 12.43 -2.00 1.82
N SER A 34 12.57 -2.73 2.93
CA SER A 34 11.53 -3.59 3.49
C SER A 34 10.60 -2.84 4.45
N GLY A 35 10.07 -1.69 4.01
CA GLY A 35 9.03 -0.95 4.71
C GLY A 35 7.64 -1.43 4.34
N CYS A 36 7.14 -2.52 4.94
CA CYS A 36 5.71 -2.81 4.93
C CYS A 36 5.02 -1.87 5.94
N GLY A 37 4.63 -0.68 5.48
CA GLY A 37 3.77 0.23 6.22
C GLY A 37 2.33 -0.31 6.33
N PRO A 38 1.52 0.16 7.29
CA PRO A 38 0.15 -0.28 7.43
C PRO A 38 -0.67 0.07 6.18
N GLY A 39 -1.38 -0.94 5.66
CA GLY A 39 -2.61 -0.83 4.86
C GLY A 39 -2.71 0.33 3.89
N ALA A 40 -2.10 0.20 2.71
CA ALA A 40 -2.36 1.11 1.60
C ALA A 40 -3.87 1.15 1.30
N ILE A 41 -4.40 2.36 1.06
CA ILE A 41 -5.78 2.53 0.58
C ILE A 41 -5.87 1.89 -0.81
N PRO A 42 -6.68 0.83 -1.01
CA PRO A 42 -6.63 -0.01 -2.21
C PRO A 42 -7.10 0.76 -3.43
N GLU A 43 -6.43 0.56 -4.56
CA GLU A 43 -6.88 1.11 -5.85
C GLU A 43 -8.02 0.28 -6.43
N PRO A 44 -9.08 0.91 -6.96
CA PRO A 44 -10.13 0.20 -7.69
C PRO A 44 -9.61 -0.50 -8.94
N THR A 45 -10.23 -1.62 -9.25
CA THR A 45 -9.97 -2.45 -10.43
C THR A 45 -11.24 -2.65 -11.26
N ALA A 46 -11.11 -3.19 -12.46
CA ALA A 46 -12.27 -3.57 -13.27
C ALA A 46 -13.20 -4.58 -12.57
N ALA A 47 -12.65 -5.45 -11.70
CA ALA A 47 -13.46 -6.37 -10.91
C ALA A 47 -14.30 -5.64 -9.84
N ASP A 48 -13.77 -4.54 -9.29
CA ASP A 48 -14.50 -3.71 -8.32
C ASP A 48 -15.62 -2.94 -9.02
N GLN A 49 -15.37 -2.42 -10.23
CA GLN A 49 -16.42 -1.84 -11.07
C GLN A 49 -17.52 -2.85 -11.37
N ALA A 50 -17.16 -4.08 -11.77
CA ALA A 50 -18.16 -5.12 -12.08
C ALA A 50 -19.08 -5.40 -10.89
N ARG A 51 -18.53 -5.53 -9.67
CA ARG A 51 -19.34 -5.67 -8.45
C ARG A 51 -20.20 -4.43 -8.18
N ALA A 52 -19.63 -3.25 -8.37
CA ALA A 52 -20.36 -2.00 -8.15
C ALA A 52 -21.54 -1.85 -9.12
N SER A 53 -21.40 -2.28 -10.38
CA SER A 53 -22.45 -2.26 -11.40
C SER A 53 -23.66 -3.16 -11.10
N GLU A 54 -23.54 -4.14 -10.19
CA GLU A 54 -24.69 -4.92 -9.72
C GLU A 54 -25.71 -4.06 -8.95
N ARG A 55 -25.23 -3.00 -8.30
CA ARG A 55 -26.01 -2.06 -7.49
C ARG A 55 -26.18 -0.70 -8.16
N TRP A 56 -25.16 -0.21 -8.87
CA TRP A 56 -25.11 1.09 -9.56
C TRP A 56 -24.65 0.89 -11.01
N PRO A 57 -25.57 0.55 -11.93
CA PRO A 57 -25.23 0.18 -13.31
C PRO A 57 -24.42 1.24 -14.08
N GLU A 58 -24.55 2.50 -13.71
CA GLU A 58 -23.89 3.65 -14.32
C GLU A 58 -22.46 3.87 -13.81
N VAL A 59 -22.05 3.22 -12.73
CA VAL A 59 -20.76 3.51 -12.09
C VAL A 59 -19.60 2.99 -12.94
N THR A 60 -18.59 3.83 -13.12
CA THR A 60 -17.39 3.52 -13.89
C THR A 60 -16.18 3.30 -12.98
N LEU A 61 -15.12 2.68 -13.52
CA LEU A 61 -13.83 2.62 -12.84
C LEU A 61 -13.28 4.02 -12.50
N ALA A 62 -13.55 5.00 -13.36
CA ALA A 62 -13.15 6.39 -13.12
C ALA A 62 -13.87 6.99 -11.91
N ASP A 63 -15.16 6.69 -11.72
CA ASP A 63 -15.93 7.15 -10.56
C ASP A 63 -15.39 6.57 -9.25
N LEU A 64 -15.06 5.26 -9.24
CA LEU A 64 -14.46 4.63 -8.07
C LEU A 64 -13.07 5.22 -7.76
N THR A 65 -12.28 5.51 -8.81
CA THR A 65 -10.96 6.15 -8.68
C THR A 65 -11.08 7.58 -8.12
N ALA A 66 -12.08 8.33 -8.58
CA ALA A 66 -12.40 9.65 -8.06
C ALA A 66 -12.82 9.57 -6.58
N GLY A 67 -13.67 8.60 -6.21
CA GLY A 67 -14.08 8.35 -4.83
C GLY A 67 -12.92 8.03 -3.90
N ARG A 68 -11.95 7.21 -4.35
CA ARG A 68 -10.72 6.98 -3.60
C ARG A 68 -9.92 8.26 -3.43
N THR A 69 -9.74 9.03 -4.50
CA THR A 69 -8.96 10.27 -4.48
C THR A 69 -9.56 11.25 -3.47
N LEU A 70 -10.89 11.42 -3.49
CA LEU A 70 -11.61 12.23 -2.52
C LEU A 70 -11.47 11.67 -1.11
N TYR A 71 -11.57 10.35 -0.92
CA TYR A 71 -11.39 9.73 0.39
C TYR A 71 -10.01 10.04 0.98
N VAL A 72 -8.95 9.85 0.18
CA VAL A 72 -7.58 10.14 0.60
C VAL A 72 -7.39 11.62 0.93
N GLN A 73 -7.89 12.52 0.07
CA GLN A 73 -7.69 13.97 0.24
C GLN A 73 -8.52 14.58 1.36
N LYS A 74 -9.77 14.15 1.51
CA LYS A 74 -10.73 14.77 2.44
C LYS A 74 -10.66 14.14 3.83
N CYS A 75 -10.44 12.82 3.93
CA CYS A 75 -10.53 12.12 5.20
C CYS A 75 -9.18 12.04 5.95
N SER A 76 -8.05 12.32 5.29
CA SER A 76 -6.72 12.31 5.94
C SER A 76 -6.38 13.59 6.70
N GLY A 77 -7.21 14.63 6.59
CA GLY A 77 -6.92 15.94 7.19
C GLY A 77 -7.02 16.00 8.72
N CYS A 78 -7.66 15.02 9.35
CA CYS A 78 -7.91 15.03 10.80
C CYS A 78 -7.31 13.84 11.56
N HIS A 79 -7.16 12.68 10.92
CA HIS A 79 -6.59 11.46 11.49
C HIS A 79 -6.13 10.53 10.36
N SER A 80 -5.43 9.44 10.72
CA SER A 80 -5.09 8.39 9.76
C SER A 80 -6.32 7.79 9.09
N LEU A 81 -6.21 7.44 7.82
CA LEU A 81 -7.29 6.81 7.07
C LEU A 81 -7.54 5.39 7.58
N TYR A 82 -8.82 5.02 7.66
CA TYR A 82 -9.22 3.64 7.92
C TYR A 82 -9.29 2.91 6.57
N PRO A 83 -8.68 1.71 6.42
CA PRO A 83 -8.84 0.98 5.17
C PRO A 83 -10.33 0.67 4.95
N PRO A 84 -10.82 0.61 3.69
CA PRO A 84 -12.23 0.27 3.42
C PRO A 84 -12.66 -1.06 4.05
N SER A 85 -11.74 -2.01 4.16
CA SER A 85 -11.93 -3.29 4.87
C SER A 85 -12.08 -3.16 6.39
N PHE A 86 -12.05 -1.96 6.98
CA PHE A 86 -12.20 -1.78 8.42
C PHE A 86 -13.67 -1.94 8.88
N ARG A 87 -14.63 -1.85 7.96
CA ARG A 87 -16.07 -1.95 8.26
C ARG A 87 -16.81 -2.66 7.14
N ALA A 88 -18.03 -3.06 7.46
CA ALA A 88 -19.04 -3.47 6.49
C ALA A 88 -19.37 -2.37 5.50
N ALA A 89 -19.71 -2.81 4.29
CA ALA A 89 -20.22 -1.96 3.23
C ALA A 89 -21.32 -1.03 3.76
N GLU A 90 -22.34 -1.58 4.41
CA GLU A 90 -23.50 -0.85 4.92
C GLU A 90 -23.15 0.10 6.06
N ALA A 91 -22.08 -0.19 6.80
CA ALA A 91 -21.63 0.63 7.93
C ALA A 91 -20.89 1.90 7.49
N TRP A 92 -20.44 2.00 6.24
CA TRP A 92 -19.71 3.18 5.76
C TRP A 92 -20.59 4.39 5.53
N VAL A 93 -21.80 4.22 5.00
CA VAL A 93 -22.72 5.33 4.73
C VAL A 93 -22.95 6.20 5.98
N PRO A 94 -23.42 5.67 7.13
CA PRO A 94 -23.62 6.49 8.32
C PRO A 94 -22.32 7.11 8.87
N VAL A 95 -21.16 6.50 8.62
CA VAL A 95 -19.86 7.07 9.00
C VAL A 95 -19.55 8.29 8.14
N VAL A 96 -19.71 8.20 6.82
CA VAL A 96 -19.48 9.31 5.90
C VAL A 96 -20.46 10.46 6.17
N ASP A 97 -21.72 10.16 6.46
CA ASP A 97 -22.74 11.15 6.87
C ASP A 97 -22.33 11.95 8.11
N LYS A 98 -21.85 11.24 9.14
CA LYS A 98 -21.34 11.86 10.37
C LYS A 98 -20.11 12.73 10.11
N MET A 99 -19.26 12.37 9.15
CA MET A 99 -18.09 13.19 8.81
C MET A 99 -18.48 14.40 7.94
N ALA A 100 -19.38 14.22 6.98
CA ALA A 100 -19.86 15.28 6.10
C ALA A 100 -20.52 16.42 6.91
N SER A 101 -21.33 16.07 7.92
CA SER A 101 -21.96 17.06 8.83
C SER A 101 -20.95 17.82 9.71
N LYS A 102 -19.79 17.22 10.03
CA LYS A 102 -18.77 17.85 10.87
C LYS A 102 -17.80 18.74 10.08
N PHE A 103 -17.52 18.38 8.84
CA PHE A 103 -16.46 18.99 8.04
C PHE A 103 -16.97 19.63 6.74
N ALA A 104 -18.29 19.79 6.60
CA ALA A 104 -18.96 20.38 5.45
C ALA A 104 -18.46 19.79 4.11
N LEU A 105 -18.63 18.47 3.95
CA LEU A 105 -18.44 17.84 2.63
C LEU A 105 -19.63 18.16 1.74
N GLU A 106 -19.35 18.56 0.50
CA GLU A 106 -20.37 18.71 -0.53
C GLU A 106 -21.12 17.39 -0.75
N ALA A 107 -22.40 17.46 -1.11
CA ALA A 107 -23.27 16.30 -1.21
C ALA A 107 -22.77 15.26 -2.24
N ASP A 108 -22.23 15.74 -3.36
CA ASP A 108 -21.63 14.92 -4.41
C ASP A 108 -20.35 14.20 -3.94
N GLN A 109 -19.49 14.90 -3.19
CA GLN A 109 -18.27 14.35 -2.62
C GLN A 109 -18.59 13.27 -1.59
N LYS A 110 -19.55 13.54 -0.71
CA LYS A 110 -20.06 12.59 0.28
C LYS A 110 -20.48 11.29 -0.39
N GLU A 111 -21.32 11.37 -1.42
CA GLU A 111 -21.82 10.20 -2.12
C GLU A 111 -20.70 9.43 -2.83
N THR A 112 -19.81 10.14 -3.52
CA THR A 112 -18.69 9.53 -4.26
C THR A 112 -17.72 8.79 -3.31
N ILE A 113 -17.42 9.39 -2.16
CA ILE A 113 -16.59 8.75 -1.11
C ILE A 113 -17.30 7.50 -0.56
N ALA A 114 -18.60 7.60 -0.26
CA ALA A 114 -19.36 6.49 0.29
C ALA A 114 -19.40 5.30 -0.68
N ARG A 115 -19.65 5.53 -1.98
CA ARG A 115 -19.64 4.45 -2.99
C ARG A 115 -18.29 3.75 -3.06
N TYR A 116 -17.18 4.49 -3.07
CA TYR A 116 -15.84 3.89 -3.04
C TYR A 116 -15.65 3.00 -1.80
N LEU A 117 -15.96 3.51 -0.61
CA LEU A 117 -15.77 2.76 0.64
C LEU A 117 -16.63 1.49 0.67
N VAL A 118 -17.89 1.58 0.23
CA VAL A 118 -18.81 0.44 0.13
C VAL A 118 -18.24 -0.64 -0.79
N VAL A 119 -17.83 -0.30 -2.01
CA VAL A 119 -17.35 -1.26 -3.01
C VAL A 119 -16.05 -1.94 -2.58
N MET A 120 -15.18 -1.17 -1.93
CA MET A 120 -13.85 -1.63 -1.50
C MET A 120 -13.85 -2.28 -0.11
N SER A 121 -15.01 -2.36 0.54
CA SER A 121 -15.16 -3.06 1.82
C SER A 121 -15.02 -4.56 1.61
N THR A 122 -13.82 -5.10 1.83
CA THR A 122 -13.60 -6.57 1.77
C THR A 122 -14.03 -7.30 3.05
N HIS A 123 -14.67 -6.58 3.98
CA HIS A 123 -14.99 -7.11 5.31
C HIS A 123 -16.37 -7.77 5.39
N ASP A 124 -17.22 -7.68 4.35
CA ASP A 124 -18.63 -8.03 4.51
C ASP A 124 -19.36 -8.58 3.26
N ALA A 125 -20.59 -9.02 3.56
CA ALA A 125 -21.65 -9.60 2.74
C ALA A 125 -21.83 -8.99 1.33
N PRO A 126 -22.48 -9.72 0.40
CA PRO A 126 -22.70 -9.25 -0.97
C PRO A 126 -23.31 -7.85 -0.98
N LEU A 127 -22.90 -7.00 -1.92
CA LEU A 127 -23.44 -5.66 -2.13
C LEU A 127 -24.94 -5.74 -2.45
N ALA A 128 -25.77 -5.88 -1.41
CA ALA A 128 -27.20 -6.04 -1.58
C ALA A 128 -27.75 -4.76 -2.22
N ARG A 129 -28.71 -4.89 -3.14
CA ARG A 129 -29.43 -3.73 -3.66
C ARG A 129 -30.16 -3.05 -2.49
N PRO A 130 -30.06 -1.72 -2.31
CA PRO A 130 -30.83 -1.04 -1.26
C PRO A 130 -32.31 -1.23 -1.57
N ALA A 131 -33.10 -1.52 -0.53
CA ALA A 131 -34.55 -1.44 -0.62
C ALA A 131 -34.94 0.01 -0.89
N ASP A 132 -35.84 0.18 -1.84
CA ASP A 132 -36.46 1.41 -2.33
C ASP A 132 -37.21 2.20 -1.25
#